data_AF-A0A350DQ58-F1
#
_entry.id   AF-A0A350DQ58-F1
#
_cell.length_a   1.000
_cell.length_b   1.000
_cell.length_c   1.000
_cell.angle_alpha   90.00
_cell.angle_beta   90.00
_cell.angle_gamma   90.00
#
_symmetry.space_group_name_H-M   'P 1'
#
loop_
_entity.id
_entity.type
_entity.pdbx_description
1 polymer ?
#
loop_
_entity_poly.entity_id
_entity_poly.type
_entity_poly.pdbx_seq_one_letter_code
_entity_poly.pdbx_strand_id
1 'polypeptide(L)' 'MAKILIGVGVLLVIIGVIWLLFPNAFSWLGNMPGDIKHISGNTRVYFPVVTMIIISVVATILLNLFNR' A
#
# COMPACT_ATOMS: atom_id res chain seq x y z
N MET A 1 -13.98 -11.61 -16.34
CA MET A 1 -13.46 -10.26 -16.67
C MET A 1 -14.32 -9.14 -16.11
N ALA A 2 -15.61 -9.00 -16.47
CA ALA A 2 -16.47 -7.93 -15.94
C ALA A 2 -16.57 -7.88 -14.41
N LYS A 3 -16.72 -9.05 -13.75
CA LYS A 3 -16.76 -9.15 -12.29
C LYS A 3 -15.48 -8.64 -11.61
N ILE A 4 -14.31 -8.89 -12.19
CA ILE A 4 -13.02 -8.41 -11.69
C ILE A 4 -12.97 -6.88 -11.80
N LEU A 5 -13.40 -6.33 -12.95
CA LEU A 5 -13.43 -4.90 -13.18
C LEU A 5 -14.35 -4.17 -12.19
N ILE A 6 -15.53 -4.73 -11.93
CA ILE A 6 -16.47 -4.22 -10.91
C ILE A 6 -15.84 -4.30 -9.52
N GLY A 7 -15.20 -5.42 -9.18
CA GLY A 7 -14.52 -5.60 -7.89
C GLY A 7 -13.41 -4.57 -7.66
N VAL A 8 -12.56 -4.33 -8.66
CA VAL A 8 -11.51 -3.30 -8.61
C VAL A 8 -12.11 -1.90 -8.46
N GLY A 9 -13.20 -1.60 -9.19
CA GLY A 9 -13.89 -0.31 -9.07
C GLY A 9 -14.41 -0.04 -7.66
N VAL A 10 -15.07 -1.04 -7.05
CA VAL A 10 -15.53 -0.95 -5.65
C VAL A 10 -14.37 -0.77 -4.68
N LEU A 11 -13.26 -1.51 -4.88
CA LEU A 11 -12.06 -1.39 -4.05
C LEU A 11 -11.48 0.04 -4.09
N LEU A 12 -11.39 0.64 -5.28
CA LEU A 12 -10.90 2.01 -5.45
C LEU A 12 -11.80 3.05 -4.77
N VAL A 13 -13.13 2.87 -4.83
CA VAL A 13 -14.07 3.76 -4.12
C VAL A 13 -13.86 3.67 -2.61
N ILE A 14 -13.70 2.47 -2.06
CA ILE A 14 -13.43 2.27 -0.62
C ILE A 14 -12.13 2.97 -0.23
N ILE A 15 -11.04 2.78 -1.00
CA ILE A 15 -9.76 3.44 -0.75
C ILE A 15 -9.93 4.98 -0.78
N GLY A 16 -10.67 5.50 -1.75
CA GLY A 16 -10.92 6.94 -1.88
C GLY A 16 -11.70 7.52 -0.68
N VAL A 17 -12.71 6.80 -0.19
CA VAL A 17 -13.47 7.21 1.01
C VAL A 17 -12.60 7.20 2.25
N ILE A 18 -11.76 6.16 2.43
CA ILE A 18 -10.80 6.09 3.55
C ILE A 18 -9.83 7.28 3.48
N TRP A 19 -9.33 7.61 2.29
CA TRP A 19 -8.44 8.75 2.09
C TRP A 19 -9.12 10.08 2.43
N LEU A 20 -10.39 10.25 2.06
CA LEU A 20 -11.16 11.47 2.34
C LEU A 20 -11.39 11.67 3.85
N LEU A 21 -11.77 10.60 4.56
CA LEU A 21 -12.07 10.66 6.00
C LEU A 21 -10.80 10.69 6.86
N PHE A 22 -9.73 10.04 6.39
CA PHE A 22 -8.46 9.93 7.08
C PHE A 22 -7.32 10.32 6.13
N PRO A 23 -7.07 11.63 5.92
CA PRO A 23 -6.05 12.09 4.98
C PRO A 23 -4.63 11.62 5.34
N ASN A 24 -4.39 11.27 6.61
CA ASN A 24 -3.13 10.71 7.08
C ASN A 24 -3.11 9.17 7.14
N ALA A 25 -4.16 8.48 6.68
CA ALA A 25 -4.24 7.01 6.76
C ALA A 25 -3.16 6.30 5.94
N PHE A 26 -2.54 6.95 4.96
CA PHE A 26 -1.47 6.39 4.14
C PHE A 26 -0.13 7.09 4.34
N SER A 27 -0.01 8.04 5.29
CA SER A 27 1.22 8.79 5.52
C SER A 27 2.37 7.94 6.09
N TRP A 28 2.07 6.74 6.60
CA TRP A 28 3.06 5.78 7.06
C TRP A 28 3.69 4.96 5.92
N LEU A 29 3.01 4.89 4.76
CA LEU A 29 3.45 4.10 3.62
C LEU A 29 4.73 4.72 3.02
N GLY A 30 5.87 4.02 3.10
CA GLY A 30 7.17 4.52 2.64
C GLY A 30 7.89 5.47 3.63
N ASN A 31 7.33 5.65 4.83
CA ASN A 31 7.92 6.43 5.92
C ASN A 31 8.27 5.55 7.14
N MET A 32 8.31 4.24 6.99
CA MET A 32 8.59 3.32 8.09
C MET A 32 10.08 3.34 8.47
N PRO A 33 10.43 3.11 9.75
CA PRO A 33 11.83 2.95 10.15
C PRO A 33 12.46 1.78 9.38
N GLY A 34 13.50 2.08 8.60
CA GLY A 34 14.15 1.14 7.68
C GLY A 34 13.82 1.36 6.19
N ASP A 35 12.87 2.23 5.84
CA ASP A 35 12.71 2.71 4.47
C ASP A 35 13.86 3.66 4.11
N ILE A 36 14.57 3.37 3.02
CA ILE A 36 15.76 4.13 2.63
C ILE A 36 15.31 5.38 1.90
N LYS A 37 15.60 6.54 2.48
CA LYS A 37 15.40 7.85 1.85
C LYS A 37 16.74 8.51 1.64
N HIS A 38 17.12 8.64 0.38
CA HIS A 38 18.32 9.37 0.01
C HIS A 38 17.91 10.70 -0.62
N ILE A 39 18.21 11.80 0.06
CA ILE A 39 17.96 13.16 -0.43
C ILE A 39 19.33 13.77 -0.71
N SER A 40 19.63 14.01 -1.98
CA SER A 40 20.87 14.67 -2.41
C SER A 40 20.51 15.80 -3.37
N GLY A 41 20.65 17.05 -2.91
CA GLY A 41 20.32 18.24 -3.69
C GLY A 41 18.89 18.20 -4.26
N ASN A 42 18.79 18.12 -5.59
CA ASN A 42 17.51 18.06 -6.33
C ASN A 42 17.00 16.63 -6.57
N THR A 43 17.74 15.60 -6.14
CA THR A 43 17.40 14.19 -6.33
C THR A 43 16.93 13.57 -5.02
N ARG A 44 15.78 12.90 -5.08
CA ARG A 44 15.14 12.27 -3.94
C ARG A 44 14.78 10.84 -4.33
N VAL A 45 15.51 9.89 -3.76
CA VAL A 45 15.31 8.45 -3.98
C VAL A 45 14.61 7.88 -2.75
N TYR A 46 13.45 7.29 -2.99
CA TYR A 46 12.68 6.57 -1.98
C TYR A 46 12.73 5.07 -2.28
N PHE A 47 13.18 4.28 -1.32
CA PHE A 47 13.21 2.82 -1.43
C PHE A 47 12.51 2.20 -0.21
N PRO A 48 11.19 1.95 -0.32
CA PRO A 48 10.35 1.56 0.81
C PRO A 48 10.42 0.04 1.09
N VAL A 49 11.61 -0.46 1.44
CA VAL A 49 11.88 -1.91 1.59
C VAL A 49 11.00 -2.54 2.65
N VAL A 50 10.90 -1.91 3.82
CA VAL A 50 10.18 -2.47 4.96
C VAL A 50 8.68 -2.48 4.68
N THR A 51 8.18 -1.39 4.10
CA THR A 51 6.79 -1.29 3.65
C THR A 51 6.44 -2.43 2.68
N MET A 52 7.30 -2.70 1.68
CA MET A 52 7.03 -3.76 0.69
C MET A 52 7.05 -5.16 1.32
N ILE A 53 7.97 -5.43 2.23
CA ILE A 53 8.03 -6.72 2.95
C ILE A 53 6.74 -6.94 3.74
N ILE A 54 6.27 -5.94 4.48
CA ILE A 54 5.04 -6.04 5.28
C ILE A 54 3.84 -6.31 4.37
N ILE A 55 3.70 -5.56 3.27
CA ILE A 55 2.62 -5.77 2.30
C ILE A 55 2.64 -7.21 1.76
N SER A 56 3.81 -7.72 1.37
CA SER A 56 3.94 -9.09 0.88
C SER A 56 3.53 -10.12 1.93
N VAL A 57 4.03 -10.01 3.17
CA VAL A 57 3.69 -10.95 4.25
C VAL A 57 2.19 -10.94 4.54
N VAL A 58 1.57 -9.77 4.64
CA VAL A 58 0.13 -9.63 4.87
C VAL A 58 -0.66 -10.24 3.71
N ALA A 59 -0.30 -9.92 2.46
CA ALA A 59 -0.95 -10.48 1.29
C ALA A 59 -0.84 -12.01 1.26
N THR A 60 0.35 -12.57 1.56
CA THR A 60 0.55 -14.02 1.63
C THR A 60 -0.32 -14.66 2.71
N ILE A 61 -0.41 -14.09 3.91
CA ILE A 61 -1.27 -14.61 4.98
C ILE A 61 -2.74 -14.59 4.55
N LEU A 62 -3.22 -13.49 3.99
CA LEU A 62 -4.61 -13.35 3.53
C LEU A 62 -4.92 -14.36 2.43
N LEU A 63 -4.08 -14.44 1.40
CA LEU A 63 -4.26 -15.41 0.31
C LEU A 63 -4.27 -16.84 0.85
N ASN A 64 -3.38 -17.20 1.76
CA ASN A 64 -3.32 -18.54 2.34
C ASN A 64 -4.54 -18.86 3.22
N LEU A 65 -5.14 -17.85 3.87
CA LEU A 65 -6.36 -18.01 4.65
C LEU A 65 -7.60 -18.23 3.75
N PHE A 66 -7.66 -17.55 2.61
CA PHE A 66 -8.76 -17.68 1.63
C PHE A 66 -8.59 -18.84 0.64
N ASN A 67 -7.38 -19.39 0.48
CA ASN A 67 -7.10 -20.58 -0.35
C ASN A 67 -7.20 -21.92 0.41
N ARG A 68 -7.61 -21.91 1.67
CA ARG A 68 -8.11 -23.11 2.37
C ARG A 68 -9.60 -23.25 2.15
#